data_AF-A0A1I3PGM6-F1
#
_entry.id   AF-A0A1I3PGM6-F1
#
_cell.length_a   1.000
_cell.length_b   1.000
_cell.length_c   1.000
_cell.angle_alpha   90.00
_cell.angle_beta   90.00
_cell.angle_gamma   90.00
#
_symmetry.space_group_name_H-M   'P 1'
#
loop_
_entity.id
_entity.type
_entity.pdbx_description
1 polymer ?
#
loop_
_entity_poly.entity_id
_entity_poly.type
_entity_poly.pdbx_seq_one_letter_code
_entity_poly.pdbx_strand_id
1 'polypeptide(L)'
;MTARNKIYFASDFHLGAHPRSTTRERELRIVSWLDTIKADAAELYLMGDVFDFWFEYATVVPKGYIRFLGKLAELADLGIKIILFKGNHDMWMFGYLKTELGVEIMDNDLVIERGGRTFYLHHGDGLGPGDRTYKVLKKIFRSRFCQWLFARLHPNLGIGIAQRWSAHSRIASGGLEDFQGEDKEWLVVYAKSILEKQHYDYFIFGHRHLPLEVDLPKNSKYINLGEWINYNTYAVFDGTQLTLRQWER
;
A
#
# COMPACT_ATOMS: atom_id res chain seq x y z
N MET A 1 -14.50 11.06 24.86
CA MET A 1 -13.75 10.38 23.80
C MET A 1 -13.24 11.47 22.86
N THR A 2 -11.94 11.51 22.57
CA THR A 2 -11.40 12.41 21.52
C THR A 2 -12.14 12.12 20.21
N ALA A 3 -12.54 13.17 19.49
CA ALA A 3 -13.18 13.00 18.19
C ALA A 3 -12.14 12.38 17.23
N ARG A 4 -12.44 11.20 16.70
CA ARG A 4 -11.66 10.58 15.63
C ARG A 4 -11.98 11.32 14.34
N ASN A 5 -11.03 12.11 13.84
CA ASN A 5 -11.22 12.98 12.68
C ASN A 5 -10.04 12.98 11.71
N LYS A 6 -8.94 12.29 12.03
CA LYS A 6 -7.75 12.24 11.18
C LYS A 6 -7.81 11.09 10.20
N ILE A 7 -7.13 11.27 9.08
CA ILE A 7 -7.03 10.26 8.04
C ILE A 7 -5.56 9.91 7.87
N TYR A 8 -5.25 8.61 7.95
CA TYR A 8 -3.89 8.09 7.87
C TYR A 8 -3.69 7.32 6.58
N PHE A 9 -2.52 7.47 5.97
CA PHE A 9 -2.11 6.76 4.77
C PHE A 9 -0.74 6.13 4.99
N ALA A 10 -0.60 4.84 4.71
CA ALA A 10 0.67 4.14 4.75
C ALA A 10 0.72 3.04 3.68
N SER A 11 1.89 2.59 3.28
CA SER A 11 2.05 1.59 2.21
C SER A 11 3.32 0.78 2.41
N ASP A 12 3.54 -0.21 1.55
CA ASP A 12 4.84 -0.84 1.37
C ASP A 12 5.42 -1.37 2.70
N PHE A 13 4.58 -2.07 3.46
CA PHE A 13 5.01 -2.74 4.68
C PHE A 13 5.86 -3.97 4.35
N HIS A 14 5.57 -4.63 3.23
CA HIS A 14 6.25 -5.84 2.76
C HIS A 14 6.37 -6.90 3.87
N LEU A 15 5.29 -7.10 4.63
CA LEU A 15 5.26 -8.11 5.69
C LEU A 15 5.54 -9.49 5.10
N GLY A 16 6.63 -10.12 5.54
CA GLY A 16 7.14 -11.37 4.99
C GLY A 16 8.43 -11.25 4.19
N ALA A 17 8.88 -10.02 3.91
CA ALA A 17 10.13 -9.80 3.19
C ALA A 17 11.33 -10.38 3.94
N HIS A 18 12.27 -10.90 3.16
CA HIS A 18 13.57 -11.32 3.66
C HIS A 18 14.46 -10.12 4.05
N PRO A 19 15.34 -10.27 5.06
CA PRO A 19 15.53 -11.47 5.89
C PRO A 19 14.40 -11.64 6.92
N ARG A 20 13.97 -12.90 7.15
CA ARG A 20 12.87 -13.21 8.08
C ARG A 20 13.14 -12.76 9.53
N SER A 21 14.40 -12.58 9.90
CA SER A 21 14.82 -12.09 11.22
C SER A 21 14.24 -10.71 11.53
N THR A 22 14.09 -9.84 10.53
CA THR A 22 13.58 -8.47 10.73
C THR A 22 12.06 -8.36 10.52
N THR A 23 11.42 -9.39 9.95
CA THR A 23 9.97 -9.38 9.71
C THR A 23 9.19 -9.17 11.00
N ARG A 24 9.65 -9.75 12.11
CA ARG A 24 8.98 -9.66 13.41
C ARG A 24 9.05 -8.26 14.00
N GLU A 25 10.23 -7.64 13.95
CA GLU A 25 10.47 -6.28 14.42
C GLU A 25 9.64 -5.29 13.61
N ARG A 26 9.58 -5.48 12.29
CA ARG A 26 8.74 -4.67 11.40
C ARG A 26 7.26 -4.79 11.72
N GLU A 27 6.76 -6.01 11.89
CA GLU A 27 5.37 -6.24 12.31
C GLU A 27 5.06 -5.51 13.63
N LEU A 28 5.97 -5.60 14.61
CA LEU A 28 5.81 -4.91 15.90
C LEU A 28 5.84 -3.38 15.76
N ARG A 29 6.72 -2.83 14.92
CA ARG A 29 6.80 -1.39 14.62
C ARG A 29 5.49 -0.89 14.01
N ILE A 30 4.97 -1.59 13.00
CA ILE A 30 3.69 -1.26 12.36
C ILE A 30 2.55 -1.33 13.38
N VAL A 31 2.49 -2.39 14.19
CA VAL A 31 1.47 -2.52 15.23
C VAL A 31 1.55 -1.41 16.27
N SER A 32 2.76 -0.99 16.66
CA SER A 32 2.99 0.13 17.59
C SER A 32 2.48 1.47 17.02
N TRP A 33 2.72 1.71 15.73
CA TRP A 33 2.17 2.87 15.03
C TRP A 33 0.64 2.81 14.94
N LEU A 34 0.07 1.68 14.52
CA LEU A 34 -1.38 1.47 14.45
C LEU A 34 -2.06 1.67 15.82
N ASP A 35 -1.42 1.21 16.89
CA ASP A 35 -1.91 1.42 18.25
C ASP A 35 -1.91 2.90 18.65
N THR A 36 -0.95 3.68 18.15
CA THR A 36 -0.87 5.11 18.42
C THR A 36 -1.94 5.90 17.68
N ILE A 37 -2.19 5.61 16.39
CA ILE A 37 -3.20 6.34 15.59
C ILE A 37 -4.64 5.97 15.98
N LYS A 38 -4.84 4.84 16.67
CA LYS A 38 -6.15 4.39 17.18
C LYS A 38 -6.91 5.48 17.96
N ALA A 39 -6.18 6.40 18.59
CA ALA A 39 -6.73 7.45 19.44
C ALA A 39 -7.51 8.53 18.66
N ASP A 40 -7.17 8.79 17.40
CA ASP A 40 -7.67 9.92 16.62
C ASP A 40 -7.94 9.61 15.13
N ALA A 41 -7.58 8.43 14.62
CA ALA A 41 -7.89 7.99 13.27
C ALA A 41 -9.39 7.75 13.07
N ALA A 42 -9.98 8.47 12.11
CA ALA A 42 -11.30 8.16 11.55
C ALA A 42 -11.19 7.13 10.41
N GLU A 43 -10.15 7.26 9.58
CA GLU A 43 -9.93 6.44 8.40
C GLU A 43 -8.44 6.07 8.28
N LEU A 44 -8.18 4.85 7.82
CA LEU A 44 -6.86 4.30 7.53
C LEU A 44 -6.85 3.74 6.12
N TYR A 45 -5.96 4.28 5.30
CA TYR A 45 -5.71 3.85 3.93
C TYR A 45 -4.36 3.15 3.85
N LEU A 46 -4.38 1.86 3.53
CA LEU A 46 -3.19 1.04 3.27
C LEU A 46 -2.98 0.95 1.76
N MET A 47 -2.06 1.75 1.22
CA MET A 47 -1.89 1.99 -0.22
C MET A 47 -1.06 0.90 -0.92
N GLY A 48 -1.39 -0.37 -0.70
CA GLY A 48 -0.75 -1.52 -1.37
C GLY A 48 0.58 -1.97 -0.78
N ASP A 49 0.97 -3.18 -1.20
CA ASP A 49 2.19 -3.87 -0.76
C ASP A 49 2.32 -3.98 0.76
N VAL A 50 1.18 -4.27 1.41
CA VAL A 50 1.11 -4.57 2.84
C VAL A 50 1.85 -5.87 3.13
N PHE A 51 1.67 -6.87 2.26
CA PHE A 51 2.36 -8.15 2.36
C PHE A 51 3.38 -8.31 1.24
N ASP A 52 4.48 -8.99 1.55
CA ASP A 52 5.51 -9.34 0.57
C ASP A 52 5.00 -10.27 -0.53
N PHE A 53 4.01 -11.10 -0.15
CA PHE A 53 3.23 -11.93 -1.04
C PHE A 53 1.96 -12.38 -0.32
N TRP A 54 0.80 -12.20 -0.96
CA TRP A 54 -0.48 -12.67 -0.42
C TRP A 54 -1.31 -13.38 -1.49
N PHE A 55 -1.77 -14.59 -1.19
CA PHE A 55 -2.69 -15.33 -2.06
C PHE A 55 -3.71 -16.09 -1.21
N GLU A 56 -4.99 -15.80 -1.42
CA GLU A 56 -6.09 -16.48 -0.73
C GLU A 56 -6.47 -17.76 -1.49
N TYR A 57 -6.13 -18.91 -0.92
CA TYR A 57 -6.69 -20.19 -1.37
C TYR A 57 -8.08 -20.38 -0.77
N ALA A 58 -8.86 -21.33 -1.30
CA ALA A 58 -10.22 -21.58 -0.83
C ALA A 58 -10.32 -21.90 0.68
N THR A 59 -9.29 -22.53 1.25
CA THR A 59 -9.29 -22.97 2.66
C THR A 59 -8.05 -22.55 3.44
N VAL A 60 -7.09 -21.86 2.80
CA VAL A 60 -5.85 -21.44 3.46
C VAL A 60 -5.42 -20.06 3.01
N VAL A 61 -4.81 -19.32 3.93
CA VAL A 61 -4.11 -18.06 3.68
C VAL A 61 -2.66 -18.19 4.12
N PRO A 62 -1.74 -17.32 3.65
CA PRO A 62 -0.36 -17.34 4.10
C PRO A 62 -0.25 -17.20 5.61
N LYS A 63 0.56 -18.05 6.25
CA LYS A 63 0.78 -17.99 7.70
C LYS A 63 1.64 -16.79 8.08
N GLY A 64 1.29 -16.13 9.19
CA GLY A 64 2.06 -15.02 9.75
C GLY A 64 1.21 -13.79 10.03
N TYR A 65 1.88 -12.70 10.45
CA TYR A 65 1.29 -11.36 10.57
C TYR A 65 0.09 -11.25 11.52
N ILE A 66 -0.09 -12.23 12.40
CA ILE A 66 -1.28 -12.37 13.25
C ILE A 66 -1.48 -11.12 14.12
N ARG A 67 -0.41 -10.44 14.55
CA ARG A 67 -0.55 -9.24 15.37
C ARG A 67 -1.00 -8.05 14.54
N PHE A 68 -0.49 -7.93 13.33
CA PHE A 68 -0.96 -6.94 12.38
C PHE A 68 -2.43 -7.17 12.02
N LEU A 69 -2.80 -8.40 11.64
CA LEU A 69 -4.19 -8.76 11.32
C LEU A 69 -5.12 -8.51 12.51
N GLY A 70 -4.72 -8.94 13.72
CA GLY A 70 -5.49 -8.68 14.94
C GLY A 70 -5.63 -7.19 15.27
N LYS A 71 -4.59 -6.39 15.01
CA LYS A 71 -4.66 -4.93 15.17
C LYS A 71 -5.61 -4.30 14.16
N LEU A 72 -5.62 -4.75 12.90
CA LEU A 72 -6.60 -4.26 11.92
C LEU A 72 -8.03 -4.60 12.32
N ALA A 73 -8.30 -5.83 12.77
CA ALA A 73 -9.62 -6.21 13.28
C ALA A 73 -10.04 -5.32 14.45
N GLU A 74 -9.14 -5.09 15.41
CA GLU A 74 -9.40 -4.20 16.54
C GLU A 74 -9.75 -2.77 16.09
N LEU A 75 -9.01 -2.21 15.13
CA LEU A 75 -9.29 -0.87 14.60
C LEU A 75 -10.67 -0.83 13.89
N ALA A 76 -11.01 -1.85 13.11
CA ALA A 76 -12.29 -1.95 12.44
C ALA A 76 -13.45 -2.07 13.45
N ASP A 77 -13.31 -2.89 14.49
CA ASP A 77 -14.29 -3.05 15.58
C ASP A 77 -14.51 -1.75 16.37
N LEU A 78 -13.51 -0.87 16.42
CA LEU A 78 -13.62 0.47 16.99
C LEU A 78 -14.35 1.47 16.09
N GLY A 79 -14.74 1.06 14.89
CA GLY A 79 -15.43 1.87 13.88
C GLY A 79 -14.49 2.69 13.00
N ILE A 80 -13.18 2.40 12.98
CA ILE A 80 -12.24 3.08 12.09
C ILE A 80 -12.41 2.49 10.69
N LYS A 81 -12.65 3.35 9.69
CA LYS A 81 -12.78 2.87 8.30
C LYS A 81 -11.41 2.46 7.78
N ILE A 82 -11.26 1.22 7.35
CA ILE A 82 -9.99 0.72 6.82
C ILE A 82 -10.17 0.36 5.34
N ILE A 83 -9.36 0.97 4.49
CA ILE A 83 -9.31 0.70 3.05
C ILE A 83 -7.92 0.19 2.72
N LEU A 84 -7.84 -0.96 2.05
CA LEU A 84 -6.59 -1.58 1.62
C LEU A 84 -6.59 -1.65 0.09
N PHE A 85 -5.63 -0.99 -0.54
CA PHE A 85 -5.39 -1.09 -1.98
C PHE A 85 -4.57 -2.32 -2.30
N LYS A 86 -4.89 -3.02 -3.38
CA LYS A 86 -4.03 -4.06 -3.90
C LYS A 86 -2.74 -3.46 -4.45
N GLY A 87 -1.61 -3.98 -4.01
CA GLY A 87 -0.31 -3.69 -4.59
C GLY A 87 0.14 -4.73 -5.61
N ASN A 88 1.38 -4.63 -6.07
CA ASN A 88 1.96 -5.60 -6.99
C ASN A 88 2.40 -6.91 -6.31
N HIS A 89 2.58 -6.91 -4.98
CA HIS A 89 2.93 -8.11 -4.21
C HIS A 89 1.72 -8.87 -3.67
N ASP A 90 0.62 -8.18 -3.43
CA ASP A 90 -0.52 -8.70 -2.67
C ASP A 90 -1.86 -8.55 -3.41
N MET A 91 -1.83 -8.58 -4.74
CA MET A 91 -3.00 -8.44 -5.61
C MET A 91 -4.06 -9.55 -5.51
N TRP A 92 -3.77 -10.67 -4.83
CA TRP A 92 -4.64 -11.85 -4.77
C TRP A 92 -5.44 -11.93 -3.46
N MET A 93 -5.94 -10.78 -3.01
CA MET A 93 -6.97 -10.67 -1.97
C MET A 93 -8.36 -10.80 -2.62
N PHE A 94 -9.05 -11.89 -2.33
CA PHE A 94 -10.33 -12.26 -2.98
C PHE A 94 -11.54 -12.06 -2.06
N GLY A 95 -11.34 -11.92 -0.76
CA GLY A 95 -12.41 -11.56 0.18
C GLY A 95 -12.14 -11.93 1.63
N TYR A 96 -11.14 -12.77 1.93
CA TYR A 96 -10.86 -13.20 3.31
C TYR A 96 -10.61 -12.00 4.23
N LEU A 97 -9.71 -11.09 3.84
CA LEU A 97 -9.41 -9.91 4.67
C LEU A 97 -10.65 -9.03 4.87
N LYS A 98 -11.48 -8.87 3.84
CA LYS A 98 -12.73 -8.10 3.93
C LYS A 98 -13.70 -8.74 4.94
N THR A 99 -13.90 -10.05 4.84
CA THR A 99 -14.85 -10.78 5.68
C THR A 99 -14.38 -10.87 7.13
N GLU A 100 -13.10 -11.21 7.35
CA GLU A 100 -12.57 -11.49 8.70
C GLU A 100 -12.11 -10.25 9.45
N LEU A 101 -11.69 -9.19 8.75
CA LEU A 101 -11.13 -7.99 9.37
C LEU A 101 -12.00 -6.75 9.22
N GLY A 102 -13.09 -6.81 8.45
CA GLY A 102 -13.96 -5.65 8.20
C GLY A 102 -13.32 -4.55 7.34
N VAL A 103 -12.29 -4.88 6.53
CA VAL A 103 -11.61 -3.90 5.66
C VAL A 103 -12.25 -3.84 4.26
N GLU A 104 -12.21 -2.68 3.62
CA GLU A 104 -12.56 -2.52 2.20
C GLU A 104 -11.32 -2.80 1.33
N ILE A 105 -11.45 -3.63 0.29
CA ILE A 105 -10.34 -3.92 -0.64
C ILE A 105 -10.56 -3.15 -1.95
N MET A 106 -9.60 -2.30 -2.32
CA MET A 106 -9.62 -1.52 -3.56
C MET A 106 -8.67 -2.09 -4.62
N ASP A 107 -9.17 -2.24 -5.85
CA ASP A 107 -8.41 -2.86 -6.95
C ASP A 107 -7.59 -1.85 -7.77
N ASN A 108 -8.03 -0.60 -7.86
CA ASN A 108 -7.42 0.47 -8.65
C ASN A 108 -7.49 1.79 -7.86
N ASP A 109 -7.82 2.90 -8.53
CA ASP A 109 -7.90 4.22 -7.92
C ASP A 109 -9.19 4.44 -7.12
N LEU A 110 -9.08 5.33 -6.14
CA LEU A 110 -10.21 5.83 -5.37
C LEU A 110 -10.08 7.35 -5.26
N VAL A 111 -11.16 8.05 -5.59
CA VAL A 111 -11.29 9.48 -5.36
C VAL A 111 -12.14 9.72 -4.14
N ILE A 112 -11.66 10.54 -3.20
CA ILE A 112 -12.41 10.95 -2.02
C ILE A 112 -12.36 12.47 -1.84
N GLU A 113 -13.35 13.00 -1.11
CA GLU A 113 -13.35 14.38 -0.65
C GLU A 113 -13.44 14.43 0.88
N ARG A 114 -12.54 15.17 1.52
CA ARG A 114 -12.45 15.31 2.99
C ARG A 114 -12.01 16.72 3.34
N GLY A 115 -12.74 17.39 4.25
CA GLY A 115 -12.40 18.75 4.66
C GLY A 115 -12.37 19.75 3.48
N GLY A 116 -13.20 19.54 2.45
CA GLY A 116 -13.20 20.35 1.23
C GLY A 116 -11.98 20.14 0.32
N ARG A 117 -11.17 19.10 0.58
CA ARG A 117 -10.01 18.70 -0.24
C ARG A 117 -10.31 17.41 -0.97
N THR A 118 -9.88 17.35 -2.22
CA THR A 118 -10.02 16.18 -3.09
C THR A 118 -8.73 15.37 -3.13
N PHE A 119 -8.86 14.05 -3.02
CA PHE A 119 -7.72 13.13 -2.99
C PHE A 119 -7.86 12.10 -4.09
N TYR A 120 -6.79 11.90 -4.85
CA TYR A 120 -6.63 10.82 -5.81
C TYR A 120 -5.69 9.76 -5.22
N LEU A 121 -6.25 8.60 -4.91
CA LEU A 121 -5.56 7.53 -4.19
C LEU A 121 -5.32 6.34 -5.13
N HIS A 122 -4.10 5.83 -5.19
CA HIS A 122 -3.76 4.61 -5.93
C HIS A 122 -2.47 4.00 -5.34
N HIS A 123 -2.21 2.70 -5.51
CA HIS A 123 -0.93 2.12 -5.06
C HIS A 123 0.27 2.69 -5.84
N GLY A 124 0.22 2.65 -7.17
CA GLY A 124 1.22 3.31 -8.05
C GLY A 124 1.72 2.38 -9.16
N ASP A 125 1.58 1.07 -8.94
CA ASP A 125 2.02 0.02 -9.85
C ASP A 125 1.33 0.08 -11.22
N GLY A 126 2.17 0.12 -12.27
CA GLY A 126 1.69 0.15 -13.66
C GLY A 126 1.05 1.47 -14.08
N LEU A 127 1.19 2.54 -13.30
CA LEU A 127 0.88 3.90 -13.74
C LEU A 127 2.03 4.51 -14.55
N GLY A 128 1.77 5.66 -15.19
CA GLY A 128 2.79 6.43 -15.90
C GLY A 128 3.37 5.76 -17.16
N PRO A 129 4.33 6.41 -17.82
CA PRO A 129 5.05 5.85 -18.97
C PRO A 129 5.99 4.71 -18.55
N GLY A 130 6.40 3.89 -19.51
CA GLY A 130 7.37 2.80 -19.27
C GLY A 130 6.76 1.51 -18.71
N ASP A 131 7.63 0.68 -18.14
CA ASP A 131 7.34 -0.55 -17.41
C ASP A 131 6.46 -1.58 -18.16
N ARG A 132 6.71 -1.72 -19.47
CA ARG A 132 5.91 -2.56 -20.37
C ARG A 132 5.87 -4.03 -19.92
N THR A 133 7.00 -4.55 -19.47
CA THR A 133 7.12 -5.93 -18.98
C THR A 133 6.23 -6.16 -17.77
N TYR A 134 6.31 -5.28 -16.77
CA TYR A 134 5.48 -5.35 -15.59
C TYR A 134 3.98 -5.23 -15.95
N LYS A 135 3.60 -4.28 -16.81
CA LYS A 135 2.21 -4.13 -17.27
C LYS A 135 1.65 -5.37 -17.98
N VAL A 136 2.49 -6.12 -18.70
CA VAL A 136 2.11 -7.41 -19.28
C VAL A 136 1.99 -8.49 -18.21
N LEU A 137 2.95 -8.59 -17.29
CA LEU A 137 2.90 -9.53 -16.16
C LEU A 137 1.67 -9.29 -15.27
N LYS A 138 1.32 -8.04 -14.99
CA LYS A 138 0.11 -7.66 -14.24
C LYS A 138 -1.16 -8.20 -14.90
N LYS A 139 -1.25 -8.21 -16.24
CA LYS A 139 -2.38 -8.85 -16.95
C LYS A 139 -2.42 -10.37 -16.75
N ILE A 140 -1.26 -11.03 -16.75
CA ILE A 140 -1.15 -12.47 -16.49
C ILE A 140 -1.58 -12.77 -15.05
N PHE A 141 -1.08 -12.02 -14.07
CA PHE A 141 -1.42 -12.21 -12.67
C PHE A 141 -2.88 -11.90 -12.32
N ARG A 142 -3.51 -10.95 -13.03
CA ARG A 142 -4.94 -10.65 -12.93
C ARG A 142 -5.83 -11.63 -13.72
N SER A 143 -5.26 -12.50 -14.56
CA SER A 143 -6.02 -13.50 -15.31
C SER A 143 -6.64 -14.54 -14.38
N ARG A 144 -7.97 -14.67 -14.42
CA ARG A 144 -8.69 -15.68 -13.63
C ARG A 144 -8.20 -17.10 -13.92
N PHE A 145 -7.80 -17.37 -15.16
CA PHE A 145 -7.24 -18.67 -15.54
C PHE A 145 -5.87 -18.92 -14.88
N CYS A 146 -4.98 -17.93 -14.89
CA CYS A 146 -3.68 -18.06 -14.23
C CYS A 146 -3.81 -18.15 -12.71
N GLN A 147 -4.71 -17.39 -12.10
CA GLN A 147 -5.04 -17.48 -10.67
C GLN A 147 -5.60 -18.87 -10.32
N TRP A 148 -6.50 -19.39 -11.16
CA TRP A 148 -7.06 -20.74 -11.02
C TRP A 148 -5.99 -21.82 -11.15
N LEU A 149 -5.02 -21.67 -12.05
CA LEU A 149 -3.87 -22.57 -12.16
C LEU A 149 -2.99 -22.50 -10.91
N PHE A 150 -2.68 -21.29 -10.43
CA PHE A 150 -1.85 -21.11 -9.24
C PHE A 150 -2.52 -21.69 -7.98
N ALA A 151 -3.84 -21.55 -7.85
CA ALA A 151 -4.62 -22.11 -6.74
C ALA A 151 -4.56 -23.65 -6.65
N ARG A 152 -4.10 -24.35 -7.71
CA ARG A 152 -3.92 -25.82 -7.72
C ARG A 152 -2.55 -26.25 -7.25
N LEU A 153 -1.58 -25.34 -7.20
CA LEU A 153 -0.31 -25.63 -6.58
C LEU A 153 -0.55 -25.76 -5.08
N HIS A 154 -0.01 -26.83 -4.49
CA HIS A 154 -0.05 -26.98 -3.04
C HIS A 154 0.46 -25.69 -2.38
N PRO A 155 -0.22 -25.11 -1.38
CA PRO A 155 0.13 -23.80 -0.81
C PRO A 155 1.61 -23.65 -0.43
N ASN A 156 2.21 -24.67 0.18
CA ASN A 156 3.65 -24.68 0.49
C ASN A 156 4.55 -24.49 -0.74
N LEU A 157 4.16 -25.05 -1.89
CA LEU A 157 4.90 -24.93 -3.14
C LEU A 157 4.64 -23.56 -3.79
N GLY A 158 3.37 -23.18 -3.95
CA GLY A 158 2.99 -21.92 -4.59
C GLY A 158 3.55 -20.70 -3.86
N ILE A 159 3.29 -20.61 -2.55
CA ILE A 159 3.81 -19.54 -1.70
C ILE A 159 5.33 -19.57 -1.65
N GLY A 160 5.95 -20.76 -1.60
CA GLY A 160 7.41 -20.89 -1.59
C GLY A 160 8.08 -20.37 -2.86
N ILE A 161 7.51 -20.64 -4.03
CA ILE A 161 7.99 -20.12 -5.31
C ILE A 161 7.83 -18.59 -5.35
N ALA A 162 6.66 -18.10 -4.97
CA ALA A 162 6.36 -16.68 -5.03
C ALA A 162 7.25 -15.87 -4.08
N GLN A 163 7.48 -16.33 -2.84
CA GLN A 163 8.37 -15.67 -1.88
C GLN A 163 9.81 -15.57 -2.41
N ARG A 164 10.32 -16.63 -3.05
CA ARG A 164 11.67 -16.60 -3.65
C ARG A 164 11.73 -15.61 -4.82
N TRP A 165 10.74 -15.64 -5.70
CA TRP A 165 10.67 -14.70 -6.82
C TRP A 165 10.58 -13.26 -6.33
N SER A 166 9.73 -13.00 -5.34
CA SER A 166 9.57 -11.70 -4.70
C SER A 166 10.89 -11.17 -4.13
N ALA A 167 11.62 -12.02 -3.39
CA ALA A 167 12.93 -11.68 -2.85
C ALA A 167 13.96 -11.37 -3.96
N HIS A 168 14.01 -12.19 -5.01
CA HIS A 168 14.90 -11.95 -6.16
C HIS A 168 14.55 -10.65 -6.91
N SER A 169 13.26 -10.40 -7.13
CA SER A 169 12.77 -9.20 -7.81
C SER A 169 13.16 -7.94 -7.03
N ARG A 170 12.95 -7.93 -5.72
CA ARG A 170 13.36 -6.82 -4.86
C ARG A 170 14.86 -6.60 -4.81
N ILE A 171 15.67 -7.66 -4.82
CA ILE A 171 17.13 -7.51 -4.87
C ILE A 171 17.54 -6.91 -6.23
N ALA A 172 16.90 -7.35 -7.32
CA ALA A 172 17.17 -6.83 -8.66
C ALA A 172 16.72 -5.38 -8.84
N SER A 173 15.65 -4.95 -8.16
CA SER A 173 15.16 -3.57 -8.16
C SER A 173 15.70 -2.72 -6.99
N GLY A 174 16.41 -3.33 -6.05
CA GLY A 174 16.73 -2.79 -4.72
C GLY A 174 17.97 -1.92 -4.66
N GLY A 175 18.32 -1.24 -5.75
CA GLY A 175 19.17 -0.07 -5.64
C GLY A 175 18.36 1.04 -4.94
N LEU A 176 18.98 1.79 -4.03
CA LEU A 176 18.45 3.09 -3.63
C LEU A 176 18.48 3.96 -4.89
N GLU A 177 17.39 3.98 -5.64
CA GLU A 177 17.26 4.86 -6.78
C GLU A 177 16.97 6.27 -6.27
N ASP A 178 18.02 7.09 -6.24
CA ASP A 178 17.94 8.51 -5.92
C ASP A 178 16.85 9.18 -6.76
N PHE A 179 16.17 10.17 -6.18
CA PHE A 179 15.22 11.01 -6.90
C PHE A 179 15.92 11.72 -8.06
N GLN A 180 15.56 11.38 -9.30
CA GLN A 180 16.27 11.87 -10.49
C GLN A 180 15.67 13.15 -11.08
N GLY A 181 14.79 13.82 -10.33
CA GLY A 181 14.03 14.99 -10.76
C GLY A 181 12.62 14.63 -11.24
N GLU A 182 11.71 15.60 -11.14
CA GLU A 182 10.27 15.40 -11.40
C GLU A 182 9.95 14.80 -12.78
N ASP A 183 10.68 15.21 -13.82
CA ASP A 183 10.42 14.78 -15.20
C ASP A 183 10.79 13.31 -15.46
N LYS A 184 11.59 12.72 -14.55
CA LYS A 184 12.00 11.31 -14.61
C LYS A 184 11.21 10.43 -13.64
N GLU A 185 10.43 11.02 -12.73
CA GLU A 185 9.55 10.29 -11.83
C GLU A 185 8.21 9.99 -12.52
N TRP A 186 8.03 8.75 -12.97
CA TRP A 186 6.87 8.36 -13.79
C TRP A 186 5.52 8.59 -13.11
N LEU A 187 5.47 8.51 -11.78
CA LEU A 187 4.28 8.80 -10.98
C LEU A 187 3.95 10.29 -10.91
N VAL A 188 4.97 11.16 -10.85
CA VAL A 188 4.79 12.62 -10.94
C VAL A 188 4.24 12.99 -12.32
N VAL A 189 4.84 12.43 -13.38
CA VAL A 189 4.37 12.61 -14.76
C VAL A 189 2.93 12.14 -14.92
N TYR A 190 2.59 10.97 -14.34
CA TYR A 190 1.23 10.47 -14.34
C TYR A 190 0.26 11.42 -13.62
N ALA A 191 0.60 11.87 -12.41
CA ALA A 191 -0.24 12.79 -11.64
C ALA A 191 -0.48 14.11 -12.40
N LYS A 192 0.57 14.68 -13.02
CA LYS A 192 0.45 15.86 -13.91
C LYS A 192 -0.55 15.60 -15.05
N SER A 193 -0.48 14.43 -15.70
CA SER A 193 -1.39 14.08 -16.80
C SER A 193 -2.86 13.88 -16.37
N ILE A 194 -3.11 13.43 -15.14
CA ILE A 194 -4.46 13.36 -14.58
C ILE A 194 -4.96 14.76 -14.25
N LEU A 195 -4.09 15.61 -13.72
CA LEU A 195 -4.40 16.99 -13.33
C LEU A 195 -4.75 17.89 -14.53
N GLU A 196 -4.27 17.57 -15.72
CA GLU A 196 -4.70 18.21 -16.98
C GLU A 196 -6.20 17.99 -17.26
N LYS A 197 -6.75 16.85 -16.84
CA LYS A 197 -8.15 16.45 -17.09
C LYS A 197 -9.09 16.85 -15.96
N GLN A 198 -8.66 16.68 -14.72
CA GLN A 198 -9.48 16.95 -13.54
C GLN A 198 -8.60 17.40 -12.37
N HIS A 199 -9.05 18.41 -11.64
CA HIS A 199 -8.35 18.93 -10.47
C HIS A 199 -8.44 17.97 -9.27
N TYR A 200 -7.33 17.79 -8.57
CA TYR A 200 -7.26 17.09 -7.28
C TYR A 200 -6.27 17.83 -6.37
N ASP A 201 -6.61 18.07 -5.10
CA ASP A 201 -5.70 18.73 -4.15
C ASP A 201 -4.49 17.84 -3.80
N TYR A 202 -4.72 16.53 -3.63
CA TYR A 202 -3.69 15.59 -3.21
C TYR A 202 -3.68 14.32 -4.07
N PHE A 203 -2.51 13.92 -4.54
CA PHE A 203 -2.24 12.59 -5.07
C PHE A 203 -1.43 11.81 -4.03
N ILE A 204 -1.92 10.65 -3.59
CA ILE A 204 -1.22 9.82 -2.60
C ILE A 204 -0.98 8.45 -3.20
N PHE A 205 0.30 8.13 -3.44
CA PHE A 205 0.75 6.83 -3.94
C PHE A 205 1.76 6.17 -2.99
N GLY A 206 2.02 4.88 -3.19
CA GLY A 206 3.14 4.12 -2.65
C GLY A 206 3.99 3.59 -3.80
N HIS A 207 4.45 2.34 -3.74
CA HIS A 207 5.14 1.60 -4.82
C HIS A 207 6.53 2.10 -5.21
N ARG A 208 6.79 3.42 -5.23
CA ARG A 208 8.12 3.97 -5.54
C ARG A 208 9.12 3.79 -4.39
N HIS A 209 8.65 3.37 -3.21
CA HIS A 209 9.41 3.11 -1.97
C HIS A 209 10.18 4.31 -1.38
N LEU A 210 10.30 5.42 -2.10
CA LEU A 210 10.98 6.63 -1.67
C LEU A 210 9.95 7.65 -1.13
N PRO A 211 10.04 8.12 0.13
CA PRO A 211 9.18 9.20 0.59
C PRO A 211 9.44 10.47 -0.23
N LEU A 212 8.41 10.96 -0.92
CA LEU A 212 8.49 12.16 -1.76
C LEU A 212 7.31 13.08 -1.48
N GLU A 213 7.59 14.39 -1.43
CA GLU A 213 6.59 15.45 -1.53
C GLU A 213 6.97 16.35 -2.70
N VAL A 214 6.06 16.46 -3.68
CA VAL A 214 6.28 17.25 -4.89
C VAL A 214 5.07 18.16 -5.08
N ASP A 215 5.33 19.47 -5.16
CA ASP A 215 4.30 20.43 -5.53
C ASP A 215 3.98 20.29 -7.02
N LEU A 216 2.71 20.17 -7.34
CA LEU A 216 2.19 20.10 -8.70
C LEU A 216 1.51 21.43 -9.07
N PRO A 217 1.24 21.67 -10.37
CA PRO A 217 0.45 22.82 -10.80
C PRO A 217 -0.92 22.91 -10.11
N LYS A 218 -1.60 24.06 -10.26
CA LYS A 218 -2.96 24.28 -9.72
C LYS A 218 -3.06 24.10 -8.19
N ASN A 219 -1.99 24.33 -7.43
CA ASN A 219 -1.92 24.11 -5.98
C ASN A 219 -2.24 22.66 -5.56
N SER A 220 -1.85 21.70 -6.40
CA SER A 220 -1.99 20.27 -6.09
C SER A 220 -0.68 19.75 -5.51
N LYS A 221 -0.72 18.68 -4.73
CA LYS A 221 0.50 18.05 -4.18
C LYS A 221 0.51 16.56 -4.45
N TYR A 222 1.65 16.05 -4.87
CA TYR A 222 1.93 14.62 -4.95
C TYR A 222 2.73 14.16 -3.73
N ILE A 223 2.23 13.12 -3.08
CA ILE A 223 2.93 12.43 -1.99
C ILE A 223 3.14 10.98 -2.39
N ASN A 224 4.42 10.59 -2.42
CA ASN A 224 4.78 9.18 -2.41
C ASN A 224 5.08 8.75 -0.99
N LEU A 225 4.36 7.74 -0.52
CA LEU A 225 4.61 7.08 0.75
C LEU A 225 5.91 6.27 0.65
N GLY A 226 6.72 6.36 1.71
CA GLY A 226 7.93 5.55 1.83
C GLY A 226 7.61 4.21 2.50
N GLU A 227 8.49 3.26 2.26
CA GLU A 227 8.34 1.89 2.75
C GLU A 227 8.81 1.71 4.22
N TRP A 228 8.38 0.62 4.88
CA TRP A 228 8.59 0.37 6.32
C TRP A 228 9.77 -0.57 6.67
N ILE A 229 10.70 -0.72 5.76
CA ILE A 229 12.03 -1.35 5.89
C ILE A 229 13.04 -0.29 6.29
N ASN A 230 13.17 0.81 5.53
CA ASN A 230 14.17 1.85 5.77
C ASN A 230 13.57 3.15 6.32
N TYR A 231 12.43 3.60 5.78
CA TYR A 231 11.91 4.94 6.06
C TYR A 231 10.87 4.97 7.20
N ASN A 232 9.92 4.03 7.21
CA ASN A 232 8.78 4.01 8.15
C ASN A 232 7.92 5.28 8.07
N THR A 233 7.61 5.73 6.86
CA THR A 233 6.81 6.95 6.67
C THR A 233 5.33 6.66 6.49
N TYR A 234 4.52 7.65 6.85
CA TYR A 234 3.08 7.65 6.68
C TYR A 234 2.62 9.09 6.46
N ALA A 235 1.52 9.30 5.75
CA ALA A 235 0.90 10.61 5.64
C ALA A 235 -0.30 10.71 6.60
N VAL A 236 -0.54 11.89 7.13
CA VAL A 236 -1.71 12.19 7.95
C VAL A 236 -2.37 13.48 7.50
N PHE A 237 -3.68 13.41 7.27
CA PHE A 237 -4.54 14.56 7.08
C PHE A 237 -5.26 14.88 8.39
N ASP A 238 -5.05 16.08 8.93
CA ASP A 238 -5.59 16.49 10.23
C ASP A 238 -6.99 17.14 10.15
N GLY A 239 -7.59 17.14 8.95
CA GLY A 239 -8.82 17.86 8.63
C GLY A 239 -8.59 19.14 7.83
N THR A 240 -7.34 19.63 7.79
CA THR A 240 -6.97 20.86 7.08
C THR A 240 -5.77 20.69 6.15
N GLN A 241 -4.75 19.97 6.60
CA GLN A 241 -3.49 19.81 5.87
C GLN A 241 -3.03 18.35 5.89
N LEU A 242 -2.48 17.91 4.76
CA LEU A 242 -1.80 16.63 4.61
C LEU A 242 -0.31 16.81 4.89
N THR A 243 0.25 15.98 5.78
CA THR A 243 1.68 15.98 6.14
C THR A 243 2.27 14.59 6.04
N LEU A 244 3.45 14.46 5.41
CA LEU A 244 4.25 13.24 5.44
C LEU A 244 5.09 13.22 6.72
N ARG A 245 5.06 12.10 7.45
CA ARG A 245 5.75 11.93 8.74
C ARG A 245 6.55 10.65 8.76
N GLN A 246 7.57 10.63 9.60
CA GLN A 246 8.36 9.45 9.89
C GLN A 246 7.98 8.87 11.26
N TRP A 247 7.92 7.55 11.35
CA TRP A 247 7.72 6.83 12.60
C TRP A 247 9.06 6.42 13.22
N GLU A 248 9.30 6.85 14.46
CA GLU A 248 10.60 6.72 15.14
C GLU A 248 10.61 5.76 16.35
N ARG A 249 9.49 5.06 16.65
CA ARG A 249 9.42 4.14 17.81
C ARG A 249 9.68 2.68 17.45
#